data_AF-A0A350CSF9-F1
#
_entry.id   AF-A0A350CSF9-F1
#
_cell.length_a   1.000
_cell.length_b   1.000
_cell.length_c   1.000
_cell.angle_alpha   90.00
_cell.angle_beta   90.00
_cell.angle_gamma   90.00
#
_symmetry.space_group_name_H-M   'P 1'
#
loop_
_entity.id
_entity.type
_entity.pdbx_description
1 polymer ?
#
loop_
_entity_poly.entity_id
_entity_poly.type
_entity_poly.pdbx_seq_one_letter_code
_entity_poly.pdbx_strand_id
1 'polypeptide(L)' 'ARGVLVNIAASEETLRLRETKLVMNTICAQTNEDAIIKFGAVFDDTLGDAMRVTVVATGLNRPSDFPPGARRASFPR' A
#
# COMPACT_ATOMS: atom_id res chain seq x y z
N ALA A 1 0.36 -2.49 10.66
CA ALA A 1 0.68 -3.59 9.71
C ALA A 1 2.16 -3.92 9.83
N ARG A 2 2.57 -5.18 9.58
CA ARG A 2 4.01 -5.57 9.60
C ARG A 2 4.71 -5.32 8.27
N GLY A 3 3.95 -5.23 7.18
CA GLY A 3 4.46 -4.84 5.88
C GLY A 3 3.44 -4.02 5.10
N VAL A 4 3.91 -3.08 4.29
CA VAL A 4 3.06 -2.22 3.46
C VAL A 4 3.66 -2.13 2.05
N LEU A 5 2.85 -2.34 1.03
CA LEU A 5 3.18 -2.04 -0.36
C LEU A 5 2.41 -0.78 -0.78
N VAL A 6 3.11 0.17 -1.39
CA VAL A 6 2.54 1.44 -1.87
C VAL A 6 2.80 1.58 -3.37
N ASN A 7 1.77 1.85 -4.15
CA ASN A 7 1.90 2.27 -5.53
C ASN A 7 1.35 3.69 -5.69
N ILE A 8 2.16 4.58 -6.25
CA ILE A 8 1.78 5.96 -6.53
C ILE A 8 1.74 6.14 -8.04
N ALA A 9 0.57 6.47 -8.58
CA ALA A 9 0.39 6.78 -9.99
C ALA A 9 -0.01 8.25 -10.16
N ALA A 10 0.71 8.98 -11.01
CA ALA A 10 0.35 10.34 -11.43
C ALA A 10 1.05 10.68 -12.75
N SER A 11 0.72 11.80 -13.37
CA SER A 11 1.48 12.34 -14.52
C SER A 11 2.91 12.72 -14.13
N GLU A 12 3.81 12.84 -15.11
CA GLU A 12 5.18 13.33 -14.86
C GLU A 12 5.23 14.74 -14.27
N GLU A 13 4.24 15.58 -14.60
CA GLU A 13 4.14 16.94 -14.09
C GLU A 13 3.73 16.98 -12.61
N THR A 14 2.90 16.01 -12.18
CA THR A 14 2.34 15.94 -10.83
C THR A 14 3.22 15.14 -9.87
N LEU A 15 3.88 14.07 -10.33
CA LEU A 15 4.66 13.17 -9.47
C LEU A 15 6.04 13.74 -9.11
N ARG A 16 6.05 14.82 -8.32
CA ARG A 16 7.27 15.47 -7.82
C ARG A 16 7.74 14.82 -6.53
N LEU A 17 9.04 14.95 -6.24
CA LEU A 17 9.66 14.44 -5.00
C LEU A 17 8.92 14.90 -3.74
N ARG A 18 8.41 16.14 -3.73
CA ARG A 18 7.64 16.71 -2.63
C ARG A 18 6.34 15.94 -2.37
N GLU A 19 5.60 15.62 -3.43
CA GLU A 19 4.33 14.89 -3.33
C GLU A 19 4.56 13.46 -2.87
N THR A 20 5.52 12.76 -3.47
CA THR A 20 5.92 11.42 -3.03
C THR A 20 6.32 11.41 -1.55
N LYS A 21 7.09 12.41 -1.10
CA LYS A 21 7.50 12.52 0.31
C LYS A 21 6.31 12.76 1.24
N LEU A 22 5.34 13.58 0.84
CA LEU A 22 4.13 13.83 1.61
C LEU A 22 3.30 12.54 1.79
N VAL A 23 3.10 11.80 0.70
CA VAL A 23 2.39 10.50 0.72
C VAL A 23 3.10 9.52 1.66
N MET A 24 4.41 9.35 1.50
CA MET A 24 5.17 8.40 2.30
C MET A 24 5.21 8.78 3.78
N ASN A 25 5.37 10.06 4.11
CA ASN A 25 5.31 10.53 5.50
C ASN A 25 3.96 10.21 6.15
N THR A 26 2.86 10.40 5.41
CA THR A 26 1.51 10.12 5.90
C THR A 26 1.32 8.62 6.16
N ILE A 27 1.79 7.77 5.25
CA ILE A 27 1.71 6.31 5.39
C ILE A 27 2.57 5.83 6.57
N CYS A 28 3.81 6.31 6.67
CA CYS A 28 4.71 5.95 7.78
C CYS A 28 4.12 6.35 9.14
N ALA A 29 3.51 7.53 9.25
CA ALA A 29 2.90 7.99 10.49
C ALA A 29 1.70 7.13 10.96
N GLN A 30 1.08 6.37 10.05
CA GLN A 30 -0.04 5.47 10.36
C GLN A 30 0.38 4.00 10.44
N THR A 31 1.66 3.72 10.23
CA THR A 31 2.21 2.36 10.22
C THR A 31 3.10 2.14 11.45
N ASN A 32 3.28 0.89 11.85
CA ASN A 32 4.22 0.54 12.92
C ASN A 32 5.66 0.90 12.48
N GLU A 33 6.49 1.35 13.42
CA GLU A 33 7.87 1.79 13.17
C GLU A 33 8.75 0.67 12.58
N ASP A 34 8.49 -0.58 12.96
CA ASP A 34 9.21 -1.77 12.45
C ASP A 34 8.59 -2.35 11.18
N ALA A 35 7.61 -1.67 10.58
CA ALA A 35 6.98 -2.18 9.37
C ALA A 35 7.88 -2.07 8.15
N ILE A 36 7.94 -3.15 7.38
CA ILE A 36 8.66 -3.16 6.11
C ILE A 36 7.79 -2.48 5.05
N ILE A 37 8.21 -1.30 4.60
CA ILE A 37 7.49 -0.53 3.58
C ILE A 37 8.24 -0.63 2.25
N LYS A 38 7.53 -1.03 1.21
CA LYS A 38 8.01 -1.00 -0.18
C LYS A 38 7.11 -0.08 -0.98
N PHE A 39 7.69 0.86 -1.72
CA PHE A 39 6.94 1.75 -2.58
C PHE A 39 7.47 1.73 -4.01
N GLY A 40 6.56 1.98 -4.95
CA GLY A 40 6.86 2.20 -6.35
C GLY A 40 6.05 3.39 -6.86
N ALA A 41 6.51 3.94 -7.97
CA ALA A 41 5.80 4.99 -8.66
C ALA A 41 5.68 4.66 -10.16
N VAL A 42 4.55 5.02 -10.75
CA VAL A 42 4.21 4.77 -12.15
C VAL A 42 3.72 6.08 -12.75
N PHE A 43 4.24 6.44 -13.92
CA PHE A 43 3.73 7.59 -14.66
C PHE A 43 2.48 7.19 -15.44
N ASP A 44 1.43 8.01 -15.31
CA ASP A 44 0.15 7.82 -15.99
C ASP A 44 -0.43 9.20 -16.34
N ASP A 45 -0.17 9.64 -17.57
CA ASP A 45 -0.59 10.96 -18.07
C ASP A 45 -2.12 11.09 -18.18
N THR A 46 -2.87 9.98 -18.16
CA THR A 46 -4.33 10.03 -18.19
C THR A 46 -4.93 10.61 -16.91
N LEU A 47 -4.14 10.68 -15.83
CA LEU A 47 -4.54 11.25 -14.56
C LEU A 47 -4.49 12.79 -14.55
N GLY A 48 -3.81 13.44 -15.49
CA GLY A 48 -3.63 14.90 -15.48
C GLY A 48 -3.04 15.38 -14.15
N ASP A 49 -3.75 16.26 -13.45
CA ASP A 49 -3.36 16.77 -12.12
C ASP A 49 -3.71 15.84 -10.96
N ALA A 50 -4.38 14.71 -11.23
CA ALA A 50 -4.77 13.76 -10.20
C ALA A 50 -3.62 12.80 -9.85
N MET A 51 -3.65 12.32 -8.61
CA MET A 51 -2.73 11.29 -8.12
C MET A 51 -3.51 10.16 -7.48
N ARG A 52 -3.21 8.93 -7.88
CA ARG A 52 -3.79 7.70 -7.33
C ARG A 52 -2.79 6.98 -6.45
N VAL A 53 -3.12 6.84 -5.18
CA VAL A 53 -2.31 6.08 -4.21
C VAL A 53 -3.03 4.78 -3.88
N THR A 54 -2.37 3.65 -4.13
CA THR A 54 -2.87 2.32 -3.75
C THR A 54 -2.00 1.79 -2.62
N VAL A 55 -2.62 1.42 -1.50
CA VAL A 55 -1.93 0.90 -0.31
C VAL A 55 -2.40 -0.52 -0.05
N VAL A 56 -1.47 -1.46 0.06
CA VAL A 56 -1.74 -2.85 0.44
C VAL A 56 -1.04 -3.12 1.77
N ALA A 57 -1.83 -3.26 2.83
CA ALA A 57 -1.36 -3.60 4.16
C ALA A 57 -1.32 -5.12 4.36
N THR A 58 -0.18 -5.64 4.84
CA THR A 58 0.06 -7.06 5.08
C THR A 58 0.49 -7.32 6.53
N GLY A 59 0.38 -8.57 6.97
CA GLY A 59 0.66 -8.93 8.37
C GLY A 59 -0.31 -8.30 9.36
N LEU A 60 -1.60 -8.22 8.98
CA LEU A 60 -2.70 -7.73 9.82
C LEU A 60 -3.27 -8.80 10.77
N ASN A 61 -2.88 -10.06 10.62
CA ASN A 61 -3.42 -11.14 11.44
C ASN A 61 -2.81 -11.15 12.85
N ARG A 62 -3.67 -11.23 13.87
CA ARG A 62 -3.39 -12.07 15.03
C ARG A 62 -3.91 -13.48 14.68
N PRO A 63 -3.13 -14.55 14.88
CA PRO A 63 -3.57 -15.93 14.62
C PRO A 63 -4.84 -16.37 15.39
N SER A 64 -5.35 -15.55 16.31
CA SER A 64 -6.47 -15.84 17.20
C SER A 64 -7.85 -15.45 16.67
N ASP A 65 -7.96 -14.68 15.57
CA ASP A 65 -9.28 -14.27 15.02
C ASP A 65 -9.89 -15.30 14.06
N PHE A 66 -9.16 -16.38 13.77
CA PHE A 66 -9.71 -17.55 13.09
C PHE A 66 -10.01 -18.62 14.14
N PRO A 67 -11.30 -18.90 14.45
CA PRO A 67 -11.61 -20.04 15.29
C PRO A 67 -11.02 -21.31 14.66
N PRO A 68 -10.35 -22.18 15.44
CA PRO A 68 -9.82 -23.44 14.93
C PRO A 68 -10.98 -24.26 14.37
N GLY A 69 -11.12 -24.29 13.03
CA GLY A 69 -12.24 -24.97 12.37
C GLY A 69 -12.71 -24.35 11.05
N ALA A 70 -12.33 -23.11 10.73
CA ALA A 70 -12.68 -22.48 9.45
C ALA A 70 -11.85 -23.04 8.27
N ARG A 71 -12.12 -24.29 7.88
CA ARG A 71 -11.99 -24.76 6.49
C ARG A 71 -12.89 -23.85 5.62
N ARG A 72 -12.66 -23.51 4.35
CA ARG A 72 -11.76 -23.92 3.25
C ARG A 72 -12.10 -22.94 2.09
N ALA A 73 -11.18 -22.68 1.17
CA ALA A 73 -11.56 -22.54 -0.24
C ALA A 73 -10.38 -23.04 -1.09
N SER A 74 -10.49 -24.28 -1.55
CA SER A 74 -9.68 -24.80 -2.64
C SER A 74 -10.01 -23.99 -3.90
N PHE A 75 -9.07 -23.17 -4.37
CA PHE A 75 -9.13 -22.63 -5.72
C PHE A 75 -8.88 -23.77 -6.70
N PRO A 76 -9.85 -24.14 -7.57
CA PRO A 76 -9.54 -24.99 -8.71
C PRO A 76 -8.67 -24.19 -9.70
N ARG A 77 -7.81 -24.94 -10.41
CA ARG A 77 -6.80 -24.43 -11.35
C ARG A 77 -7.41 -23.77 -12.58
#